data_AF-A0AAN7ECM3-F1
#
_entry.id   AF-A0AAN7ECM3-F1
#
_cell.length_a   1.000
_cell.length_b   1.000
_cell.length_c   1.000
_cell.angle_alpha   90.00
_cell.angle_beta   90.00
_cell.angle_gamma   90.00
#
_symmetry.space_group_name_H-M   'P 1'
#
loop_
_entity.id
_entity.type
_entity.pdbx_description
1 polymer ?
#
loop_
_entity_poly.entity_id
_entity_poly.type
_entity_poly.pdbx_seq_one_letter_code
_entity_poly.pdbx_strand_id
1 'polypeptide(L)'
;MPGQSEWVETNQLASIALHVYKPPGRPPKQRKRDLEDPRNPYRVSRMNKTIKCGKCQKEGHNARGCKAGITGETPWQRRDRLAKSKAAQGSKSTKTKQTATPQIASQPPSTRS
;
A
#
# COMPACT_ATOMS: atom_id res chain seq x y z
N MET A 1 2.78 58.99 29.87
CA MET A 1 1.78 58.30 29.03
C MET A 1 0.53 58.18 29.87
N PRO A 2 -0.60 58.75 29.45
CA PRO A 2 -1.84 58.71 30.22
C PRO A 2 -2.28 57.26 30.49
N GLY A 3 -2.81 57.02 31.69
CA GLY A 3 -3.22 55.70 32.16
C GLY A 3 -4.55 55.26 31.54
N GLN A 4 -4.83 53.96 31.59
CA GLN A 4 -6.03 53.36 30.99
C GLN A 4 -7.35 53.96 31.55
N SER A 5 -7.30 54.53 32.76
CA SER A 5 -8.40 55.22 33.42
C SER A 5 -8.72 56.62 32.88
N GLU A 6 -7.84 57.20 32.06
CA GLU A 6 -8.04 58.52 31.45
C GLU A 6 -8.61 58.44 30.03
N TRP A 7 -8.96 57.23 29.55
CA TRP A 7 -9.55 57.03 28.23
C TRP A 7 -11.02 57.45 28.24
N VAL A 8 -11.45 58.19 27.21
CA VAL A 8 -12.84 58.64 27.06
C VAL A 8 -13.74 57.43 26.80
N GLU A 9 -14.58 57.09 27.78
CA GLU A 9 -15.64 56.10 27.60
C GLU A 9 -16.64 56.61 26.57
N THR A 10 -16.57 55.99 25.40
CA THR A 10 -17.37 56.38 24.26
C THR A 10 -18.57 55.44 24.20
N ASN A 11 -19.79 55.97 24.40
CA ASN A 11 -21.08 55.26 24.29
C ASN A 11 -21.42 54.86 22.83
N GLN A 12 -20.42 54.56 22.01
CA GLN A 12 -20.64 54.12 20.64
C GLN A 12 -20.93 52.63 20.62
N LEU A 13 -21.90 52.25 19.79
CA LEU A 13 -22.25 50.85 19.55
C LEU A 13 -21.01 50.12 19.05
N ALA A 14 -20.77 48.93 19.62
CA ALA A 14 -19.66 48.08 19.23
C ALA A 14 -19.67 47.86 17.71
N SER A 15 -18.54 48.10 17.08
CA SER A 15 -18.41 47.97 15.62
C SER A 15 -18.77 46.54 15.21
N ILE A 16 -19.78 46.40 14.36
CA ILE A 16 -20.17 45.10 13.82
C ILE A 16 -19.01 44.60 12.96
N ALA A 17 -18.44 43.46 13.34
CA ALA A 17 -17.36 42.84 12.56
C ALA A 17 -17.87 42.57 11.14
N LEU A 18 -17.15 43.09 10.14
CA LEU A 18 -17.44 42.82 8.74
C LEU A 18 -17.44 41.30 8.52
N HIS A 19 -18.52 40.76 7.98
CA HIS A 19 -18.61 39.34 7.67
C HIS A 19 -17.52 39.00 6.65
N VAL A 20 -16.43 38.39 7.12
CA VAL A 20 -15.34 37.92 6.26
C VAL A 20 -15.88 36.75 5.42
N TYR A 21 -15.95 36.94 4.11
CA TYR A 21 -16.28 35.87 3.17
C TYR A 21 -15.11 34.89 3.11
N LYS A 22 -15.31 33.65 3.56
CA LYS A 22 -14.34 32.57 3.37
C LYS A 22 -14.54 32.02 1.95
N PRO A 23 -13.54 32.15 1.05
CA PRO A 23 -13.65 31.56 -0.27
C PRO A 23 -13.82 30.04 -0.14
N PRO A 24 -14.65 29.42 -1.01
CA PRO A 24 -14.83 27.98 -1.00
C PRO A 24 -13.46 27.31 -1.17
N GLY A 25 -13.13 26.41 -0.24
CA GLY A 25 -11.83 25.75 -0.21
C GLY A 25 -11.55 24.96 -1.49
N ARG A 26 -10.27 24.68 -1.74
CA ARG A 26 -9.84 23.87 -2.89
C ARG A 26 -10.56 22.51 -2.88
N PRO A 27 -11.20 22.09 -3.98
CA PRO A 27 -11.79 20.77 -4.06
C PRO A 27 -10.73 19.69 -3.75
N PRO A 28 -11.10 18.63 -3.01
CA PRO A 28 -10.19 17.56 -2.66
C PRO A 28 -9.62 16.91 -3.94
N LYS A 29 -8.29 16.76 -3.99
CA LYS A 29 -7.57 16.23 -5.16
C LYS A 29 -7.99 14.78 -5.50
N GLN A 30 -8.49 14.03 -4.53
CA GLN A 30 -9.04 12.70 -4.75
C GLN A 30 -10.55 12.70 -4.61
N ARG A 31 -11.24 12.28 -5.69
CA ARG A 31 -12.64 11.87 -5.63
C ARG A 31 -12.79 10.67 -4.70
N LYS A 32 -13.85 10.66 -3.90
CA LYS A 32 -14.35 9.42 -3.29
C LYS A 32 -14.76 8.49 -4.43
N ARG A 33 -14.40 7.22 -4.34
CA ARG A 33 -14.80 6.22 -5.34
C ARG A 33 -16.16 5.67 -4.92
N ASP A 34 -17.07 5.55 -5.87
CA ASP A 34 -18.37 4.90 -5.68
C ASP A 34 -18.20 3.39 -5.48
N LEU A 35 -19.15 2.73 -4.82
CA LEU A 35 -19.14 1.29 -4.58
C LEU A 35 -19.23 0.50 -5.89
N GLU A 36 -19.92 1.04 -6.89
CA GLU A 36 -20.08 0.45 -8.23
C GLU A 36 -18.85 0.66 -9.14
N ASP A 37 -17.95 1.61 -8.84
CA ASP A 37 -16.83 1.93 -9.72
C ASP A 37 -15.73 0.85 -9.63
N PRO A 38 -15.49 0.08 -10.72
CA PRO A 38 -14.59 -1.06 -10.68
C PRO A 38 -13.18 -0.66 -10.23
N ARG A 39 -12.59 -1.53 -9.39
CA ARG A 39 -11.19 -1.36 -8.99
C ARG A 39 -10.30 -1.58 -10.20
N ASN A 40 -9.22 -0.80 -10.32
CA ASN A 40 -8.21 -1.03 -11.33
C ASN A 40 -7.67 -2.48 -11.19
N PRO A 41 -7.88 -3.36 -12.18
CA PRO A 41 -7.49 -4.77 -12.10
C PRO A 41 -5.98 -4.97 -12.07
N TYR A 42 -5.20 -4.02 -12.59
CA TYR A 42 -3.74 -4.05 -12.62
C TYR A 42 -3.09 -3.58 -11.31
N ARG A 43 -3.87 -3.03 -10.37
CA ARG A 43 -3.35 -2.65 -9.04
C ARG A 43 -3.78 -3.67 -8.00
N VAL A 44 -2.79 -4.27 -7.35
CA VAL A 44 -3.00 -5.12 -6.18
C VAL A 44 -3.76 -4.36 -5.09
N SER A 45 -5.01 -4.76 -4.87
CA SER A 45 -5.82 -4.30 -3.74
C SER A 45 -5.34 -4.98 -2.45
N ARG A 46 -5.30 -4.18 -1.37
CA ARG A 46 -5.10 -4.67 0.00
C ARG A 46 -6.42 -4.88 0.74
N MET A 47 -7.55 -4.51 0.13
CA MET A 47 -8.86 -4.72 0.75
C MET A 47 -9.15 -6.23 0.83
N ASN A 48 -9.76 -6.65 1.94
CA ASN A 48 -10.24 -8.01 2.19
C ASN A 48 -9.15 -9.10 2.18
N LYS A 49 -7.88 -8.73 2.38
CA LYS A 49 -6.76 -9.68 2.48
C LYS A 49 -6.12 -9.58 3.84
N THR A 50 -6.00 -10.72 4.51
CA THR A 50 -5.22 -10.83 5.75
C THR A 50 -3.76 -10.53 5.45
N ILE A 51 -3.25 -9.41 5.97
CA ILE A 51 -1.86 -9.02 5.81
C ILE A 51 -1.03 -9.85 6.78
N LYS A 52 -0.22 -10.78 6.25
CA LYS A 52 0.76 -11.57 7.02
C LYS A 52 2.14 -10.92 6.96
N CYS A 53 2.83 -10.90 8.09
CA CYS A 53 4.16 -10.35 8.19
C CYS A 53 5.21 -11.37 7.70
N GLY A 54 6.01 -11.01 6.68
CA GLY A 54 7.10 -11.89 6.22
C GLY A 54 8.27 -12.07 7.22
N LYS A 55 8.30 -11.30 8.32
CA LYS A 55 9.34 -11.41 9.36
C LYS A 55 8.89 -12.31 10.52
N CYS A 56 7.73 -12.04 11.12
CA CYS A 56 7.25 -12.78 12.28
C CYS A 56 6.05 -13.69 12.00
N GLN A 57 5.61 -13.78 10.74
CA GLN A 57 4.50 -14.62 10.25
C GLN A 57 3.12 -14.34 10.88
N LYS A 58 3.03 -13.39 11.82
CA LYS A 58 1.78 -12.91 12.42
C LYS A 58 0.97 -12.06 11.44
N GLU A 59 -0.33 -12.07 11.62
CA GLU A 59 -1.27 -11.24 10.89
C GLU A 59 -1.42 -9.83 11.50
N GLY A 60 -2.09 -8.93 10.77
CA GLY A 60 -2.36 -7.56 11.22
C GLY A 60 -1.27 -6.54 10.87
N HIS A 61 -0.11 -6.97 10.37
CA HIS A 61 0.94 -6.05 9.92
C HIS A 61 1.83 -6.66 8.83
N ASN A 62 2.53 -5.81 8.08
CA ASN A 62 3.51 -6.23 7.09
C ASN A 62 4.94 -6.20 7.67
N ALA A 63 5.91 -6.73 6.93
CA ALA A 63 7.32 -6.71 7.35
C ALA A 63 7.89 -5.30 7.62
N ARG A 64 7.33 -4.24 7.01
CA ARG A 64 7.76 -2.85 7.23
C ARG A 64 7.31 -2.31 8.59
N GLY A 65 6.11 -2.66 9.03
CA GLY A 65 5.53 -2.26 10.33
C GLY A 65 5.76 -3.27 11.45
N CYS A 66 6.61 -4.28 11.23
CA CYS A 66 6.87 -5.31 12.22
C CYS A 66 7.68 -4.73 13.39
N LYS A 67 7.09 -4.80 14.59
CA LYS A 67 7.70 -4.40 15.86
C LYS A 67 8.42 -5.54 16.59
N ALA A 68 8.41 -6.76 16.04
CA ALA A 68 9.30 -7.79 16.54
C ALA A 68 10.73 -7.22 16.41
N GLY A 69 11.45 -7.17 17.53
CA GLY A 69 12.86 -6.77 17.54
C GLY A 69 13.56 -7.49 16.39
N ILE A 70 14.44 -6.79 15.69
CA ILE A 70 15.12 -7.29 14.50
C ILE A 70 16.12 -8.36 14.96
N THR A 71 15.64 -9.52 15.39
CA THR A 71 16.42 -10.73 15.68
C THR A 71 16.68 -11.50 14.39
N GLY A 72 16.09 -11.07 13.27
CA GLY A 72 16.34 -11.62 11.95
C GLY A 72 17.36 -10.78 11.18
N GLU A 73 18.38 -11.46 10.64
CA GLU A 73 19.40 -10.90 9.76
C GLU A 73 18.88 -9.81 8.83
N THR A 74 19.67 -8.76 8.70
CA THR A 74 19.42 -7.69 7.74
C THR A 74 19.32 -8.25 6.32
N PRO A 75 18.60 -7.57 5.40
CA PRO A 75 18.53 -7.98 4.00
C PRO A 75 19.91 -8.11 3.33
N TRP A 76 20.94 -7.43 3.82
CA TRP A 76 22.32 -7.54 3.33
C TRP A 76 23.00 -8.83 3.83
N GLN A 77 22.89 -9.13 5.14
CA GLN A 77 23.40 -10.39 5.71
C GLN A 77 22.79 -11.63 5.06
N ARG A 78 21.48 -11.60 4.77
CA ARG A 78 20.81 -12.70 4.03
C ARG A 78 21.37 -12.87 2.61
N ARG A 79 21.64 -11.76 1.90
CA ARG A 79 22.21 -11.77 0.55
C ARG A 79 23.61 -12.37 0.55
N ASP A 80 24.43 -11.97 1.52
CA ASP A 80 25.79 -12.48 1.68
C ASP A 80 25.79 -13.99 1.98
N ARG A 81 24.97 -14.44 2.93
CA ARG A 81 24.78 -15.86 3.25
C ARG A 81 24.36 -16.68 2.02
N LEU A 82 23.39 -16.18 1.22
CA LEU A 82 22.91 -16.87 0.03
C LEU A 82 23.95 -16.87 -1.11
N ALA A 83 24.75 -15.81 -1.23
CA ALA A 83 25.88 -15.78 -2.16
C ALA A 83 26.95 -16.80 -1.76
N LYS A 84 27.27 -16.90 -0.46
CA LYS A 84 28.19 -17.89 0.08
C LYS A 84 27.71 -19.32 -0.12
N SER A 85 26.41 -19.59 0.07
CA SER A 85 25.84 -20.92 -0.15
C SER A 85 25.80 -21.33 -1.63
N LYS A 86 25.63 -20.37 -2.55
CA LYS A 86 25.74 -20.63 -4.00
C LYS A 86 27.18 -20.93 -4.44
N ALA A 87 28.16 -20.24 -3.87
CA ALA A 87 29.57 -20.52 -4.15
C ALA A 87 30.00 -21.91 -3.65
N ALA A 88 29.44 -22.37 -2.53
CA ALA A 88 29.72 -23.70 -1.97
C ALA A 88 29.07 -24.87 -2.74
N GLN A 89 28.01 -24.63 -3.53
CA GLN A 89 27.33 -25.65 -4.35
C GLN A 89 27.72 -25.63 -5.83
N GLY A 90 28.84 -24.98 -6.18
CA GLY A 90 29.41 -24.95 -7.53
C GLY A 90 30.04 -26.27 -7.97
N SER A 91 29.37 -27.42 -7.80
CA SER A 91 29.75 -28.69 -8.43
C SER A 91 28.63 -29.71 -8.25
N LYS A 92 27.76 -29.80 -9.27
CA LYS A 92 26.83 -30.90 -9.66
C LYS A 92 25.50 -30.30 -10.16
N SER A 93 25.47 -29.91 -11.43
CA SER A 93 24.22 -29.72 -12.17
C SER A 93 24.24 -30.67 -13.37
N THR A 94 23.80 -31.91 -13.16
CA THR A 94 23.39 -32.81 -14.25
C THR A 94 22.08 -32.29 -14.83
N LYS A 95 22.14 -31.96 -16.11
CA LYS A 95 21.05 -31.52 -16.96
C LYS A 95 20.15 -32.72 -17.29
N THR A 96 18.93 -32.76 -16.76
CA THR A 96 17.87 -33.64 -17.29
C THR A 96 16.81 -32.76 -17.91
N LYS A 97 16.82 -32.67 -19.24
CA LYS A 97 15.72 -32.13 -20.03
C LYS A 97 14.59 -33.15 -19.99
N GLN A 98 13.39 -32.73 -19.58
CA GLN A 98 12.16 -33.42 -19.98
C GLN A 98 11.30 -32.43 -20.74
N THR A 99 11.27 -32.64 -22.06
CA THR A 99 10.33 -32.04 -23.00
C THR A 99 9.03 -32.83 -22.87
N ALA A 100 7.94 -32.19 -22.43
CA ALA A 100 6.61 -32.77 -22.50
C ALA A 100 5.82 -32.07 -23.62
N THR A 101 5.61 -32.82 -24.70
CA THR A 101 4.76 -32.48 -25.85
C THR A 101 3.29 -32.63 -25.46
N PRO A 102 2.40 -31.65 -25.63
CA PRO A 102 0.97 -31.88 -25.49
C PRO A 102 0.44 -32.54 -26.77
N GLN A 103 -0.03 -33.78 -26.66
CA GLN A 103 -0.76 -34.46 -27.74
C GLN A 103 -2.17 -33.87 -27.84
N ILE A 104 -2.43 -33.26 -28.99
CA ILE A 104 -3.76 -32.87 -29.45
C ILE A 104 -4.50 -34.17 -29.81
N ALA A 105 -5.55 -34.50 -29.06
CA ALA A 105 -6.45 -35.60 -29.39
C ALA A 105 -7.74 -35.03 -30.00
N SER A 106 -7.97 -35.45 -31.23
CA SER A 106 -9.02 -35.07 -32.16
C SER A 106 -10.43 -35.41 -31.66
N GLN A 107 -11.39 -34.51 -31.93
CA GLN A 107 -12.83 -34.74 -31.79
C GLN A 107 -13.31 -35.78 -32.83
N PRO A 108 -14.33 -36.60 -32.54
CA PRO A 108 -15.15 -37.24 -33.56
C PRO A 108 -16.46 -36.45 -33.81
N PRO A 109 -16.96 -36.37 -35.05
CA PRO A 109 -18.30 -35.85 -35.34
C PRO A 109 -19.35 -36.97 -35.22
N SER A 110 -20.51 -36.70 -34.60
CA SER A 110 -21.64 -37.62 -34.67
C SER A 110 -23.00 -36.92 -34.76
N THR A 111 -23.51 -36.90 -36.00
CA THR A 111 -24.87 -37.19 -36.49
C THR A 111 -26.11 -36.87 -35.64
N ARG A 112 -26.85 -35.86 -36.13
CA ARG A 112 -28.29 -35.81 -36.47
C ARG A 112 -29.25 -36.88 -35.91
N SER A 113 -30.35 -36.41 -35.31
CA SER A 113 -31.71 -36.96 -35.42
C SER A 113 -32.69 -35.80 -35.49
#